data_AF-A0A5C7F2W1-F1
#
_entry.id   AF-A0A5C7F2W1-F1
#
_cell.length_a   1.000
_cell.length_b   1.000
_cell.length_c   1.000
_cell.angle_alpha   90.00
_cell.angle_beta   90.00
_cell.angle_gamma   90.00
#
_symmetry.space_group_name_H-M   'P 1'
#
loop_
_entity.id
_entity.type
_entity.pdbx_description
1 polymer ?
#
loop_
_entity_poly.entity_id
_entity_poly.type
_entity_poly.pdbx_seq_one_letter_code
_entity_poly.pdbx_strand_id
1 'polypeptide(L)'
;MDKALRTSFDHLEQADKEAQYEAYLHIMETTKQEVDWAYEVWDKLTEMLIDPDAHRRSRAAQFLSHLAVSDPEERILDDFFKVWEVTYDKKFVTARHSLQTIWRIGLAGEKQKALVLSHLSDRFREADKEKNGTLIRSDILQGTRHLYEADKEEAVKLEALALIETEADGKQRKKYRKIWNV
;
A
#
# COMPACT_ATOMS: atom_id res chain seq x y z
N MET A 1 12.28 17.94 8.69
CA MET A 1 12.50 16.64 9.39
C MET A 1 13.32 16.82 10.66
N ASP A 2 12.90 16.24 11.78
CA ASP A 2 13.66 16.27 13.04
C ASP A 2 14.87 15.27 13.07
N LYS A 3 15.68 15.36 14.13
CA LYS A 3 16.88 14.52 14.30
C LYS A 3 16.56 13.05 14.54
N ALA A 4 15.50 12.74 15.28
CA ALA A 4 15.12 11.38 15.61
C ALA A 4 14.71 10.61 14.35
N LEU A 5 13.94 11.25 13.47
CA LEU A 5 13.49 10.66 12.22
C LEU A 5 14.64 10.50 11.20
N ARG A 6 15.56 11.47 11.11
CA ARG A 6 16.82 11.29 10.33
C ARG A 6 17.59 10.06 10.79
N THR A 7 17.68 9.87 12.11
CA THR A 7 18.36 8.71 12.70
C THR A 7 17.64 7.41 12.34
N SER A 8 16.30 7.41 12.29
CA SER A 8 15.54 6.26 11.81
C SER A 8 15.87 5.93 10.35
N PHE A 9 15.92 6.91 9.45
CA PHE A 9 16.33 6.65 8.06
C PHE A 9 17.77 6.12 7.95
N ASP A 10 18.70 6.60 8.77
CA ASP A 10 20.08 6.06 8.80
C ASP A 10 20.11 4.61 9.31
N HIS A 11 19.32 4.29 10.34
CA HIS A 11 19.22 2.92 10.91
C HIS A 11 18.65 1.92 9.92
N LEU A 12 17.78 2.35 8.99
CA LEU A 12 17.26 1.48 7.93
C LEU A 12 18.37 0.89 7.04
N GLU A 13 19.54 1.53 6.98
CA GLU A 13 20.67 1.11 6.13
C GLU A 13 21.79 0.40 6.90
N GLN A 14 21.66 0.26 8.22
CA GLN A 14 22.63 -0.44 9.08
C GLN A 14 22.43 -1.96 9.05
N ALA A 15 23.41 -2.75 9.49
CA ALA A 15 23.30 -4.21 9.51
C ALA A 15 22.43 -4.77 10.66
N ASP A 16 22.16 -3.96 11.68
CA ASP A 16 21.39 -4.36 12.85
C ASP A 16 19.89 -4.44 12.52
N LYS A 17 19.35 -5.67 12.54
CA LYS A 17 17.94 -5.94 12.21
C LYS A 17 16.95 -5.39 13.23
N GLU A 18 17.33 -5.33 14.49
CA GLU A 18 16.45 -4.79 15.54
C GLU A 18 16.36 -3.27 15.37
N ALA A 19 17.50 -2.60 15.18
CA ALA A 19 17.54 -1.18 14.87
C ALA A 19 16.76 -0.82 13.59
N GLN A 20 16.88 -1.64 12.53
CA GLN A 20 16.10 -1.47 11.30
C GLN A 20 14.59 -1.58 11.54
N TYR A 21 14.17 -2.56 12.34
CA TYR A 21 12.74 -2.80 12.61
C TYR A 21 12.13 -1.68 13.45
N GLU A 22 12.82 -1.23 14.50
CA GLU A 22 12.38 -0.11 15.33
C GLU A 22 12.32 1.19 14.53
N ALA A 23 13.33 1.45 13.68
CA ALA A 23 13.32 2.59 12.77
C ALA A 23 12.14 2.55 11.79
N TYR A 24 11.86 1.37 11.22
CA TYR A 24 10.72 1.16 10.34
C TYR A 24 9.41 1.45 11.06
N LEU A 25 9.20 0.91 12.27
CA LEU A 25 7.99 1.15 13.06
C LEU A 25 7.80 2.64 13.36
N HIS A 26 8.88 3.32 13.74
CA HIS A 26 8.83 4.75 14.04
C HIS A 26 8.42 5.59 12.83
N ILE A 27 8.98 5.33 11.64
CA ILE A 27 8.60 6.01 10.39
C ILE A 27 7.15 5.70 10.03
N MET A 28 6.72 4.44 10.12
CA MET A 28 5.35 4.04 9.80
C MET A 28 4.32 4.68 10.73
N GLU A 29 4.63 4.81 12.02
CA GLU A 29 3.76 5.49 12.99
C GLU A 29 3.65 6.98 12.69
N THR A 30 4.79 7.63 12.44
CA THR A 30 4.85 9.07 12.18
C THR A 30 4.06 9.43 10.92
N THR A 31 4.18 8.61 9.87
CA THR A 31 3.50 8.81 8.58
C THR A 31 2.05 8.34 8.57
N LYS A 32 1.46 8.00 9.73
CA LYS A 32 0.01 7.81 9.84
C LYS A 32 -0.75 9.13 9.64
N GLN A 33 -0.12 10.24 10.02
CA GLN A 33 -0.62 11.61 9.92
C GLN A 33 0.21 12.41 8.91
N GLU A 34 -0.25 13.62 8.59
CA GLU A 34 0.49 14.56 7.74
C GLU A 34 1.83 14.97 8.36
N VAL A 35 2.86 15.09 7.52
CA VAL A 35 4.20 15.49 7.90
C VAL A 35 4.75 16.57 6.97
N ASP A 36 5.61 17.44 7.49
CA ASP A 36 6.20 18.57 6.74
C ASP A 36 7.43 18.19 5.90
N TRP A 37 7.92 16.96 6.04
CA TRP A 37 9.19 16.50 5.47
C TRP A 37 9.04 15.48 4.35
N ALA A 38 7.83 15.18 3.89
CA ALA A 38 7.59 14.16 2.86
C ALA A 38 8.49 14.35 1.63
N TYR A 39 8.62 15.59 1.16
CA TYR A 39 9.46 15.95 0.01
C TYR A 39 10.97 15.91 0.27
N GLU A 40 11.42 15.88 1.53
CA GLU A 40 12.85 15.67 1.84
C GLU A 40 13.32 14.25 1.47
N VAL A 41 12.41 13.26 1.44
CA VAL A 41 12.73 11.85 1.17
C VAL A 41 12.09 11.29 -0.09
N TRP A 42 11.12 12.00 -0.68
CA TRP A 42 10.30 11.51 -1.79
C TRP A 42 11.09 10.97 -2.97
N ASP A 43 12.01 11.78 -3.50
CA ASP A 43 12.83 11.42 -4.67
C ASP A 43 13.67 10.19 -4.37
N LYS A 44 14.23 10.12 -3.15
CA LYS A 44 15.04 8.98 -2.74
C LYS A 44 14.22 7.70 -2.64
N LEU A 45 13.03 7.77 -2.08
CA LEU A 45 12.11 6.64 -2.00
C LEU A 45 11.70 6.19 -3.40
N THR A 46 11.45 7.12 -4.31
CA THR A 46 11.08 6.82 -5.70
C THR A 46 12.21 6.07 -6.43
N GLU A 47 13.47 6.47 -6.25
CA GLU A 47 14.63 5.72 -6.75
C GLU A 47 14.69 4.30 -6.16
N MET A 48 14.38 4.16 -4.87
CA MET A 48 14.46 2.87 -4.16
C MET A 48 13.42 1.85 -4.63
N LEU A 49 12.38 2.25 -5.37
CA LEU A 49 11.37 1.33 -5.93
C LEU A 49 11.96 0.32 -6.92
N ILE A 50 13.13 0.61 -7.51
CA ILE A 50 13.82 -0.29 -8.45
C ILE A 50 15.16 -0.83 -7.91
N ASP A 51 15.43 -0.65 -6.61
CA ASP A 51 16.68 -1.09 -5.99
C ASP A 51 16.86 -2.63 -6.12
N PRO A 52 18.08 -3.16 -6.34
CA PRO A 52 18.32 -4.61 -6.33
C PRO A 52 17.85 -5.30 -5.04
N ASP A 53 17.92 -4.63 -3.90
CA ASP A 53 17.44 -5.10 -2.61
C ASP A 53 15.91 -4.99 -2.50
N ALA A 54 15.28 -6.15 -2.28
CA ALA A 54 13.84 -6.26 -2.14
C ALA A 54 13.29 -5.63 -0.86
N HIS A 55 14.11 -5.50 0.19
CA HIS A 55 13.71 -4.78 1.41
C HIS A 55 13.60 -3.28 1.15
N ARG A 56 14.52 -2.71 0.37
CA ARG A 56 14.46 -1.31 -0.04
C ARG A 56 13.24 -1.01 -0.90
N ARG A 57 12.98 -1.83 -1.92
CA ARG A 57 11.76 -1.71 -2.75
C ARG A 57 10.48 -1.77 -1.91
N SER A 58 10.40 -2.76 -1.01
CA SER A 58 9.24 -2.92 -0.11
C SER A 58 9.05 -1.72 0.82
N ARG A 59 10.13 -1.17 1.40
CA ARG A 59 10.04 0.00 2.29
C ARG A 59 9.63 1.25 1.52
N ALA A 60 10.24 1.47 0.35
CA ALA A 60 9.90 2.59 -0.52
C ALA A 60 8.41 2.62 -0.87
N ALA A 61 7.84 1.50 -1.32
CA ALA A 61 6.43 1.43 -1.67
C ALA A 61 5.51 1.69 -0.47
N GLN A 62 5.83 1.14 0.71
CA GLN A 62 5.05 1.34 1.93
C GLN A 62 5.12 2.81 2.40
N PHE A 63 6.32 3.40 2.42
CA PHE A 63 6.52 4.78 2.85
C PHE A 63 5.87 5.78 1.90
N LEU A 64 6.03 5.64 0.58
CA LEU A 64 5.35 6.51 -0.39
C LEU A 64 3.82 6.39 -0.27
N SER A 65 3.30 5.18 -0.05
CA SER A 65 1.86 4.99 0.16
C SER A 65 1.35 5.71 1.41
N HIS A 66 2.15 5.73 2.48
CA HIS A 66 1.81 6.45 3.70
C HIS A 66 1.97 7.97 3.56
N LEU A 67 3.05 8.43 2.91
CA LEU A 67 3.38 9.84 2.72
C LEU A 67 2.43 10.55 1.75
N ALA A 68 1.62 9.82 0.98
CA ALA A 68 0.65 10.40 0.07
C ALA A 68 -0.30 11.42 0.76
N VAL A 69 -0.66 11.22 2.04
CA VAL A 69 -1.48 12.21 2.77
C VAL A 69 -0.74 13.52 3.03
N SER A 70 0.59 13.51 2.94
CA SER A 70 1.48 14.68 3.12
C SER A 70 1.93 15.29 1.79
N ASP A 71 1.22 14.99 0.70
CA ASP A 71 1.58 15.38 -0.67
C ASP A 71 0.57 16.40 -1.26
N PRO A 72 0.60 17.66 -0.82
CA PRO A 72 -0.29 18.70 -1.34
C PRO A 72 -0.06 19.03 -2.83
N GLU A 73 1.10 18.70 -3.39
CA GLU A 73 1.42 18.86 -4.81
C GLU A 73 0.89 17.71 -5.69
N GLU A 74 0.25 16.68 -5.10
CA GLU A 74 -0.27 15.50 -5.80
C GLU A 74 0.79 14.70 -6.60
N ARG A 75 2.08 14.76 -6.24
CA ARG A 75 3.18 14.02 -6.89
C ARG A 75 2.93 12.52 -6.98
N ILE A 76 2.20 11.96 -6.02
CA ILE A 76 1.84 10.54 -6.00
C ILE A 76 1.02 10.13 -7.22
N LEU A 77 0.29 11.04 -7.88
CA LEU A 77 -0.43 10.73 -9.10
C LEU A 77 0.53 10.43 -10.27
N ASP A 78 1.62 11.18 -10.37
CA ASP A 78 2.66 10.97 -11.39
C ASP A 78 3.52 9.73 -11.07
N ASP A 79 3.80 9.50 -9.79
CA ASP A 79 4.62 8.37 -9.32
C ASP A 79 3.82 7.09 -9.05
N PHE A 80 2.49 7.13 -9.13
CA PHE A 80 1.60 6.03 -8.74
C PHE A 80 2.02 4.71 -9.40
N PHE A 81 2.26 4.72 -10.70
CA PHE A 81 2.60 3.50 -11.45
C PHE A 81 3.93 2.89 -11.02
N LYS A 82 4.89 3.71 -10.56
CA LYS A 82 6.16 3.21 -10.03
C LYS A 82 5.93 2.45 -8.71
N VAL A 83 5.06 2.98 -7.85
CA VAL A 83 4.69 2.30 -6.59
C VAL A 83 3.86 1.04 -6.88
N TRP A 84 2.92 1.15 -7.82
CA TRP A 84 2.01 0.08 -8.23
C TRP A 84 2.76 -1.13 -8.80
N GLU A 85 3.82 -0.92 -9.59
CA GLU A 85 4.65 -1.99 -10.15
C GLU A 85 5.24 -2.89 -9.05
N VAL A 86 5.57 -2.33 -7.89
CA VAL A 86 6.09 -3.12 -6.76
C VAL A 86 5.05 -4.09 -6.22
N THR A 87 3.75 -3.87 -6.43
CA THR A 87 2.69 -4.86 -6.08
C THR A 87 2.72 -6.13 -6.93
N TYR A 88 3.57 -6.15 -7.97
CA TYR A 88 3.88 -7.30 -8.84
C TYR A 88 5.33 -7.79 -8.68
N ASP A 89 6.02 -7.40 -7.61
CA ASP A 89 7.44 -7.74 -7.41
C ASP A 89 7.72 -9.26 -7.52
N LYS A 90 8.84 -9.60 -8.17
CA LYS A 90 9.34 -10.97 -8.30
C LYS A 90 9.46 -11.71 -6.97
N LYS A 91 9.75 -11.00 -5.87
CA LYS A 91 9.67 -11.52 -4.51
C LYS A 91 8.27 -11.27 -3.97
N PHE A 92 7.49 -12.34 -3.84
CA PHE A 92 6.11 -12.26 -3.37
C PHE A 92 5.91 -11.51 -2.04
N VAL A 93 6.85 -11.61 -1.09
CA VAL A 93 6.77 -10.88 0.18
C VAL A 93 6.83 -9.35 -0.04
N THR A 94 7.68 -8.88 -0.95
CA THR A 94 7.77 -7.48 -1.34
C THR A 94 6.50 -7.02 -2.05
N ALA A 95 5.99 -7.84 -2.98
CA ALA A 95 4.72 -7.59 -3.67
C ALA A 95 3.57 -7.43 -2.69
N ARG A 96 3.49 -8.36 -1.72
CA ARG A 96 2.44 -8.40 -0.73
C ARG A 96 2.47 -7.20 0.22
N HIS A 97 3.61 -6.84 0.80
CA HIS A 97 3.70 -5.69 1.70
C HIS A 97 3.35 -4.37 1.00
N SER A 98 3.76 -4.22 -0.26
CA SER A 98 3.40 -3.06 -1.08
C SER A 98 1.89 -3.02 -1.33
N LEU A 99 1.29 -4.15 -1.71
CA LEU A 99 -0.15 -4.27 -1.92
C LEU A 99 -0.97 -3.97 -0.65
N GLN A 100 -0.50 -4.42 0.52
CA GLN A 100 -1.20 -4.21 1.79
C GLN A 100 -1.24 -2.75 2.25
N THR A 101 -0.38 -1.89 1.70
CA THR A 101 -0.26 -0.48 2.08
C THR A 101 -0.75 0.49 1.01
N ILE A 102 -0.84 0.07 -0.25
CA ILE A 102 -1.19 0.92 -1.39
C ILE A 102 -2.53 1.67 -1.23
N TRP A 103 -3.48 1.12 -0.48
CA TRP A 103 -4.77 1.75 -0.21
C TRP A 103 -4.63 3.10 0.50
N ARG A 104 -3.53 3.33 1.23
CA ARG A 104 -3.23 4.59 1.93
C ARG A 104 -3.10 5.77 0.96
N ILE A 105 -2.69 5.54 -0.29
CA ILE A 105 -2.66 6.58 -1.33
C ILE A 105 -4.07 7.17 -1.52
N GLY A 106 -5.11 6.35 -1.42
CA GLY A 106 -6.49 6.78 -1.56
C GLY A 106 -6.98 7.73 -0.45
N LEU A 107 -6.24 7.86 0.65
CA LEU A 107 -6.56 8.81 1.72
C LEU A 107 -6.13 10.25 1.41
N ALA A 108 -5.28 10.45 0.38
CA ALA A 108 -4.74 11.75 0.03
C ALA A 108 -5.74 12.65 -0.72
N GLY A 109 -6.80 12.08 -1.28
CA GLY A 109 -7.81 12.84 -2.02
C GLY A 109 -8.62 11.99 -2.99
N GLU A 110 -9.65 12.59 -3.58
CA GLU A 110 -10.61 11.90 -4.44
C GLU A 110 -9.99 11.33 -5.73
N LYS A 111 -9.04 12.04 -6.34
CA LYS A 111 -8.33 11.55 -7.54
C LYS A 111 -7.53 10.29 -7.22
N GLN A 112 -6.80 10.32 -6.11
CA GLN A 112 -5.96 9.23 -5.63
C GLN A 112 -6.82 8.02 -5.26
N LYS A 113 -7.95 8.27 -4.57
CA LYS A 113 -8.93 7.25 -4.21
C LYS A 113 -9.47 6.53 -5.45
N ALA A 114 -9.94 7.28 -6.44
CA ALA A 114 -10.45 6.72 -7.69
C ALA A 114 -9.37 5.90 -8.43
N LEU A 115 -8.14 6.42 -8.49
CA LEU A 115 -7.01 5.75 -9.12
C LEU A 115 -6.70 4.40 -8.45
N VAL A 116 -6.60 4.39 -7.12
CA VAL A 116 -6.32 3.19 -6.32
C VAL A 116 -7.44 2.17 -6.45
N LEU A 117 -8.71 2.58 -6.34
CA LEU A 117 -9.85 1.67 -6.42
C LEU A 117 -9.97 1.00 -7.79
N SER A 118 -9.76 1.75 -8.88
CA SER A 118 -9.74 1.21 -10.23
C SER A 118 -8.68 0.11 -10.36
N HIS A 119 -7.44 0.40 -9.96
CA HIS A 119 -6.33 -0.53 -10.09
C HIS A 119 -6.45 -1.75 -9.16
N LEU A 120 -6.94 -1.57 -7.93
CA LEU A 120 -7.22 -2.69 -7.02
C LEU A 120 -8.30 -3.61 -7.58
N SER A 121 -9.33 -3.05 -8.21
CA SER A 121 -10.42 -3.83 -8.82
C SER A 121 -9.92 -4.66 -10.00
N ASP A 122 -9.08 -4.08 -10.86
CA ASP A 122 -8.46 -4.80 -11.97
C ASP A 122 -7.50 -5.87 -11.47
N ARG A 123 -6.63 -5.55 -10.50
CA ARG A 123 -5.74 -6.51 -9.84
C ARG A 123 -6.50 -7.69 -9.25
N PHE A 124 -7.64 -7.43 -8.61
CA PHE A 124 -8.47 -8.48 -8.03
C PHE A 124 -8.93 -9.48 -9.09
N ARG A 125 -9.37 -8.99 -10.25
CA ARG A 125 -9.84 -9.82 -11.37
C ARG A 125 -8.68 -10.62 -11.97
N GLU A 126 -7.54 -9.99 -12.20
CA GLU A 126 -6.35 -10.61 -12.78
C GLU A 126 -5.73 -11.69 -11.89
N ALA A 127 -5.73 -11.47 -10.58
CA ALA A 127 -5.07 -12.33 -9.60
C ALA A 127 -5.59 -13.78 -9.60
N ASP A 128 -6.77 -14.06 -10.17
CA ASP A 128 -7.32 -15.43 -10.32
C ASP A 128 -6.31 -16.43 -10.88
N LYS A 129 -5.50 -15.95 -11.83
CA LYS A 129 -4.60 -16.76 -12.64
C LYS A 129 -3.23 -16.95 -11.98
N GLU A 130 -3.01 -16.31 -10.83
CA GLU A 130 -1.72 -16.31 -10.16
C GLU A 130 -1.62 -17.37 -9.07
N LYS A 131 -0.40 -17.87 -8.87
CA LYS A 131 -0.08 -18.85 -7.83
C LYS A 131 -0.59 -18.44 -6.44
N ASN A 132 -0.53 -17.15 -6.11
CA ASN A 132 -0.96 -16.59 -4.83
C ASN A 132 -2.26 -15.78 -4.92
N GLY A 133 -3.06 -16.00 -5.97
CA GLY A 133 -4.24 -15.22 -6.31
C GLY A 133 -5.24 -15.04 -5.17
N THR A 134 -5.55 -16.12 -4.46
CA THR A 134 -6.46 -16.07 -3.32
C THR A 134 -6.00 -15.10 -2.23
N LEU A 135 -4.69 -15.05 -1.97
CA LEU A 135 -4.11 -14.18 -0.94
C LEU A 135 -4.07 -12.73 -1.39
N ILE A 136 -3.66 -12.49 -2.65
CA ILE A 136 -3.66 -11.16 -3.28
C ILE A 136 -5.07 -10.55 -3.22
N ARG A 137 -6.08 -11.29 -3.64
CA ARG A 137 -7.49 -10.89 -3.55
C ARG A 137 -7.93 -10.57 -2.12
N SER A 138 -7.49 -11.37 -1.14
CA SER A 138 -7.78 -11.12 0.28
C SER A 138 -7.13 -9.82 0.76
N ASP A 139 -5.88 -9.56 0.39
CA ASP A 139 -5.16 -8.34 0.78
C ASP A 139 -5.78 -7.11 0.12
N ILE A 140 -6.24 -7.20 -1.15
CA ILE A 140 -7.00 -6.14 -1.83
C ILE A 140 -8.31 -5.83 -1.10
N LEU A 141 -9.09 -6.85 -0.75
CA LEU A 141 -10.35 -6.65 -0.03
C LEU A 141 -10.14 -6.08 1.37
N GLN A 142 -9.03 -6.41 2.03
CA GLN A 142 -8.66 -5.81 3.30
C GLN A 142 -8.28 -4.33 3.12
N GLY A 143 -7.51 -3.99 2.09
CA GLY A 143 -7.13 -2.60 1.78
C GLY A 143 -8.34 -1.72 1.44
N THR A 144 -9.25 -2.21 0.58
CA THR A 144 -10.51 -1.52 0.27
C THR A 144 -11.41 -1.35 1.51
N ARG A 145 -11.43 -2.33 2.42
CA ARG A 145 -12.12 -2.18 3.71
C ARG A 145 -11.48 -1.09 4.58
N HIS A 146 -10.16 -1.02 4.68
CA HIS A 146 -9.50 0.05 5.43
C HIS A 146 -9.83 1.43 4.87
N LEU A 147 -9.89 1.56 3.54
CA LEU A 147 -10.27 2.80 2.88
C LEU A 147 -11.72 3.19 3.23
N TYR A 148 -12.68 2.26 3.11
CA TYR A 148 -14.05 2.47 3.59
C TYR A 148 -14.10 2.82 5.08
N GLU A 149 -13.25 2.21 5.91
CA GLU A 149 -13.26 2.49 7.35
C GLU A 149 -12.79 3.91 7.69
N ALA A 150 -12.01 4.54 6.82
CA ALA A 150 -11.49 5.89 7.02
C ALA A 150 -12.54 6.99 6.79
N ASP A 151 -13.40 6.87 5.78
CA ASP A 151 -14.37 7.92 5.40
C ASP A 151 -15.84 7.44 5.29
N LYS A 152 -16.08 6.13 5.37
CA LYS A 152 -17.40 5.49 5.27
C LYS A 152 -18.10 5.72 3.93
N GLU A 153 -17.35 5.91 2.85
CA GLU A 153 -17.91 6.06 1.52
C GLU A 153 -18.55 4.76 1.02
N GLU A 154 -19.88 4.71 0.93
CA GLU A 154 -20.62 3.49 0.59
C GLU A 154 -20.27 2.95 -0.81
N ALA A 155 -19.85 3.81 -1.76
CA ALA A 155 -19.41 3.37 -3.08
C ALA A 155 -18.23 2.39 -3.01
N VAL A 156 -17.28 2.61 -2.09
CA VAL A 156 -16.12 1.72 -1.86
C VAL A 156 -16.60 0.33 -1.42
N LYS A 157 -17.57 0.30 -0.52
CA LYS A 157 -18.15 -0.95 -0.02
C LYS A 157 -18.92 -1.69 -1.13
N LEU A 158 -19.72 -0.98 -1.92
CA LEU A 158 -20.47 -1.58 -3.03
C LEU A 158 -19.53 -2.19 -4.09
N GLU A 159 -18.45 -1.50 -4.45
CA GLU A 159 -17.43 -2.01 -5.39
C GLU A 159 -16.80 -3.31 -4.84
N ALA A 160 -16.39 -3.31 -3.58
CA ALA A 160 -15.78 -4.48 -2.96
C ALA A 160 -16.75 -5.67 -2.90
N LEU A 161 -18.02 -5.46 -2.54
CA LEU A 161 -19.03 -6.51 -2.55
C LEU A 161 -19.30 -7.03 -3.97
N ALA A 162 -19.33 -6.16 -4.98
CA ALA A 162 -19.46 -6.58 -6.37
C ALA A 162 -18.28 -7.46 -6.82
N LEU A 163 -17.04 -7.10 -6.44
CA LEU A 163 -15.86 -7.92 -6.70
C LEU A 163 -15.97 -9.31 -6.05
N ILE A 164 -16.42 -9.38 -4.80
CA ILE A 164 -16.60 -10.65 -4.09
C ILE A 164 -17.57 -11.58 -4.81
N GLU A 165 -18.64 -11.05 -5.40
CA GLU A 165 -19.62 -11.85 -6.14
C GLU A 165 -19.09 -12.41 -7.46
N THR A 166 -17.97 -11.89 -7.98
CA THR A 166 -17.29 -12.48 -9.15
C THR A 166 -16.50 -13.75 -8.83
N GLU A 167 -16.29 -14.07 -7.56
CA GLU A 167 -15.56 -15.29 -7.14
C GLU A 167 -16.41 -16.54 -7.35
N ALA A 168 -15.95 -17.42 -8.24
CA ALA A 168 -16.63 -18.66 -8.60
C ALA A 168 -16.54 -19.73 -7.50
N ASP A 169 -15.45 -19.76 -6.74
CA ASP A 169 -15.30 -20.69 -5.62
C ASP A 169 -16.12 -20.21 -4.42
N GLY A 170 -17.23 -20.89 -4.14
CA GLY A 170 -18.14 -20.53 -3.05
C GLY A 170 -17.48 -20.53 -1.65
N LYS A 171 -16.42 -21.31 -1.43
CA LYS A 171 -15.68 -21.33 -0.16
C LYS A 171 -14.80 -20.10 -0.03
N GLN A 172 -14.10 -19.67 -1.09
CA GLN A 172 -13.31 -18.44 -1.11
C GLN A 172 -14.21 -17.21 -1.02
N ARG A 173 -15.29 -17.16 -1.80
CA ARG A 173 -16.30 -16.10 -1.72
C ARG A 173 -16.79 -15.89 -0.28
N LYS A 174 -17.09 -16.98 0.44
CA LYS A 174 -17.49 -16.91 1.86
C LYS A 174 -16.39 -16.34 2.76
N LYS A 175 -15.11 -16.63 2.49
CA LYS A 175 -13.99 -16.02 3.25
C LYS A 175 -13.87 -14.53 2.95
N TYR A 176 -14.03 -14.13 1.70
CA TYR A 176 -13.99 -12.74 1.29
C TYR A 176 -15.13 -11.92 1.90
N ARG A 177 -16.35 -12.47 1.93
CA ARG A 177 -17.48 -11.85 2.63
C ARG A 177 -17.22 -11.61 4.13
N LYS A 178 -16.52 -12.53 4.80
CA LYS A 178 -16.09 -12.32 6.21
C LYS A 178 -15.14 -11.14 6.40
N ILE A 179 -14.31 -10.81 5.41
CA ILE A 179 -13.47 -9.59 5.47
C ILE A 179 -14.38 -8.37 5.60
N TRP A 180 -15.54 -8.38 4.97
CA TRP A 180 -16.52 -7.28 5.01
C TRP A 180 -17.64 -7.46 6.03
N ASN A 181 -17.57 -8.51 6.87
CA ASN A 181 -18.61 -8.87 7.85
C ASN A 181 -20.02 -9.03 7.23
N VAL A 182 -20.10 -9.61 6.03
CA VAL A 182 -21.35 -9.92 5.30
C VAL A 182 -21.50 -11.41 4.97
#